data_AF-A0AAV2HCG6-F1
#
_entry.id   AF-A0AAV2HCG6-F1
#
_cell.length_a   1.000
_cell.length_b   1.000
_cell.length_c   1.000
_cell.angle_alpha   90.00
_cell.angle_beta   90.00
_cell.angle_gamma   90.00
#
_symmetry.space_group_name_H-M   'P 1'
#
loop_
_entity.id
_entity.type
_entity.pdbx_description
1 polymer ?
#
loop_
_entity_poly.entity_id
_entity_poly.type
_entity_poly.pdbx_seq_one_letter_code
_entity_poly.pdbx_strand_id
1 'polypeptide(L)'
;MPSQKVRLCFLAVCIFSVTHQVASISVGAFNIQTYGDAKQAAQGQNIAQVLTHYDIVLIQEVRDQDHSALINLKNLLGSTAWDYVSSNPVGRTASYKEQYVFFYKKASLNVLGNFQYNDSKSDVFEREPFAVDIEYPSTSLGHAVNVVLMGIHTQPDMALEEL
;
A
#
# COMPACT_ATOMS: atom_id res chain seq x y z
N MET A 1 13.94 -17.06 76.94
CA MET A 1 13.52 -17.58 75.62
C MET A 1 13.46 -16.39 74.66
N PRO A 2 14.25 -16.36 73.56
CA PRO A 2 14.14 -15.26 72.60
C PRO A 2 13.10 -15.61 71.51
N SER A 3 12.17 -14.71 71.23
CA SER A 3 11.19 -14.88 70.15
C SER A 3 11.84 -14.58 68.80
N GLN A 4 11.94 -15.58 67.91
CA GLN A 4 12.30 -15.36 66.52
C GLN A 4 11.16 -14.64 65.79
N LYS A 5 11.44 -13.43 65.30
CA LYS A 5 10.54 -12.71 64.38
C LYS A 5 10.82 -13.20 62.96
N VAL A 6 9.96 -14.04 62.42
CA VAL A 6 9.99 -14.44 61.00
C VAL A 6 9.54 -13.23 60.16
N ARG A 7 10.43 -12.71 59.31
CA ARG A 7 10.09 -11.70 58.31
C ARG A 7 9.73 -12.42 57.01
N LEU A 8 8.45 -12.35 56.63
CA LEU A 8 7.95 -12.84 55.36
C LEU A 8 8.24 -11.79 54.28
N CYS A 9 9.23 -12.05 53.43
CA CYS A 9 9.46 -11.26 52.22
C CYS A 9 8.51 -11.74 51.12
N PHE A 10 7.55 -10.90 50.73
CA PHE A 10 6.76 -11.12 49.52
C PHE A 10 7.62 -10.74 48.31
N LEU A 11 8.12 -11.74 47.58
CA LEU A 11 8.75 -11.52 46.28
C LEU A 11 7.63 -11.31 45.24
N ALA A 12 7.37 -10.06 44.87
CA ALA A 12 6.46 -9.74 43.78
C ALA A 12 7.14 -10.13 42.45
N VAL A 13 6.75 -11.27 41.88
CA VAL A 13 7.17 -11.67 40.54
C VAL A 13 6.31 -10.91 39.53
N CYS A 14 6.84 -9.82 38.97
CA CYS A 14 6.23 -9.12 37.85
C CYS A 14 6.46 -9.95 36.58
N ILE A 15 5.45 -10.70 36.14
CA ILE A 15 5.46 -11.35 34.83
C ILE A 15 5.23 -10.26 33.77
N PHE A 16 6.31 -9.68 33.26
CA PHE A 16 6.25 -8.88 32.04
C PHE A 16 5.98 -9.83 30.87
N SER A 17 4.72 -9.91 30.48
CA SER A 17 4.34 -10.59 29.24
C SER A 17 4.83 -9.72 28.08
N VAL A 18 5.98 -10.04 27.50
CA VAL A 18 6.44 -9.40 26.27
C VAL A 18 5.56 -9.91 25.14
N THR A 19 4.46 -9.22 24.88
CA THR A 19 3.68 -9.43 23.65
C THR A 19 4.57 -9.04 22.48
N HIS A 20 5.10 -10.04 21.76
CA HIS A 20 5.79 -9.79 20.51
C HIS A 20 4.75 -9.28 19.52
N GLN A 21 4.80 -7.98 19.20
CA GLN A 21 3.99 -7.40 18.15
C GLN A 21 4.42 -8.08 16.84
N VAL A 22 3.52 -8.84 16.23
CA VAL A 22 3.79 -9.37 14.89
C VAL A 22 3.67 -8.21 13.90
N ALA A 23 4.79 -7.61 13.50
CA ALA A 23 4.88 -6.75 12.32
C ALA A 23 4.57 -7.57 11.06
N SER A 24 3.38 -7.35 10.54
CA SER A 24 2.89 -7.74 9.21
C SER A 24 2.42 -6.47 8.51
N ILE A 25 2.44 -6.44 7.18
CA ILE A 25 1.89 -5.32 6.41
C ILE A 25 0.46 -5.61 5.96
N SER A 26 -0.36 -4.56 5.96
CA SER A 26 -1.71 -4.57 5.39
C SER A 26 -1.67 -4.05 3.95
N VAL A 27 -2.19 -4.85 3.01
CA VAL A 27 -2.19 -4.55 1.57
C VAL A 27 -3.63 -4.40 1.08
N GLY A 28 -3.91 -3.34 0.34
CA GLY A 28 -5.22 -3.08 -0.26
C GLY A 28 -5.14 -2.86 -1.77
N ALA A 29 -6.26 -3.03 -2.45
CA ALA A 29 -6.47 -2.57 -3.82
C ALA A 29 -7.84 -1.90 -3.90
N PHE A 30 -7.90 -0.72 -4.53
CA PHE A 30 -9.09 0.10 -4.60
C PHE A 30 -9.23 0.68 -6.01
N ASN A 31 -10.17 0.14 -6.78
CA ASN A 31 -10.62 0.81 -7.99
C ASN A 31 -11.49 2.01 -7.60
N ILE A 32 -11.01 3.22 -7.91
CA ILE A 32 -11.74 4.47 -7.65
C ILE A 32 -12.17 5.04 -8.98
N GLN A 33 -13.46 4.89 -9.29
CA GLN A 33 -14.03 5.29 -10.57
C GLN A 33 -13.55 6.68 -11.01
N THR A 34 -12.80 6.72 -12.12
CA THR A 34 -12.31 7.95 -12.75
C THR A 34 -11.61 8.91 -11.77
N TYR A 35 -10.69 8.42 -10.94
CA TYR A 35 -10.01 9.24 -9.96
C TYR A 35 -9.13 10.31 -10.61
N GLY A 36 -9.36 11.57 -10.25
CA GLY A 36 -8.64 12.76 -10.73
C GLY A 36 -9.14 13.98 -9.96
N ASP A 37 -8.82 15.20 -10.42
CA ASP A 37 -9.11 16.44 -9.69
C ASP A 37 -10.55 16.58 -9.19
N ALA A 38 -11.52 16.33 -10.07
CA ALA A 38 -12.93 16.43 -9.72
C ALA A 38 -13.32 15.46 -8.59
N LYS A 39 -12.78 14.23 -8.63
CA LYS A 39 -13.03 13.23 -7.58
C LYS A 39 -12.31 13.59 -6.29
N GLN A 40 -11.07 14.05 -6.39
CA GLN A 40 -10.27 14.46 -5.24
C GLN A 40 -10.90 15.65 -4.50
N ALA A 41 -11.38 16.66 -5.23
CA ALA A 41 -12.09 17.79 -4.64
C ALA A 41 -13.39 17.37 -3.92
N ALA A 42 -14.13 16.42 -4.49
CA ALA A 42 -15.43 16.01 -3.95
C ALA A 42 -15.33 14.96 -2.82
N GLN A 43 -14.37 14.05 -2.87
CA GLN A 43 -14.33 12.83 -2.05
C GLN A 43 -12.96 12.53 -1.43
N GLY A 44 -11.95 13.38 -1.63
CA GLY A 44 -10.56 13.10 -1.21
C GLY A 44 -10.39 12.78 0.26
N GLN A 45 -11.18 13.39 1.16
CA GLN A 45 -11.15 13.09 2.60
C GLN A 45 -11.61 11.66 2.91
N ASN A 46 -12.72 11.23 2.30
CA ASN A 46 -13.25 9.87 2.46
C ASN A 46 -12.28 8.84 1.88
N ILE A 47 -11.70 9.15 0.72
CA ILE A 47 -10.68 8.31 0.09
C ILE A 47 -9.46 8.20 1.03
N ALA A 48 -8.90 9.32 1.48
CA ALA A 48 -7.77 9.33 2.42
C ALA A 48 -8.07 8.48 3.67
N GLN A 49 -9.27 8.59 4.25
CA GLN A 49 -9.67 7.77 5.40
C GLN A 49 -9.62 6.27 5.08
N VAL A 50 -10.16 5.83 3.93
CA VAL A 50 -10.07 4.42 3.49
C VAL A 50 -8.62 3.96 3.37
N LEU A 51 -7.76 4.78 2.76
CA LEU A 51 -6.35 4.46 2.54
C LEU A 51 -5.60 4.27 3.87
N THR A 52 -5.95 4.98 4.94
CA THR A 52 -5.23 4.86 6.23
C THR A 52 -5.29 3.47 6.88
N HIS A 53 -6.25 2.64 6.49
CA HIS A 53 -6.39 1.26 6.97
C HIS A 53 -5.32 0.31 6.42
N TYR A 54 -4.56 0.73 5.42
CA TYR A 54 -3.54 -0.08 4.76
C TYR A 54 -2.14 0.49 4.97
N ASP A 55 -1.11 -0.33 4.85
CA ASP A 55 0.29 0.08 4.80
C ASP A 55 0.72 0.40 3.38
N ILE A 56 0.16 -0.33 2.41
CA ILE A 56 0.26 -0.05 0.98
C ILE A 56 -1.07 -0.37 0.30
N VAL A 57 -1.46 0.47 -0.65
CA VAL A 57 -2.71 0.34 -1.38
C VAL A 57 -2.53 0.71 -2.84
N LEU A 58 -2.93 -0.20 -3.72
CA LEU A 58 -3.06 0.06 -5.15
C LEU A 58 -4.35 0.84 -5.41
N ILE A 59 -4.26 1.97 -6.09
CA ILE A 59 -5.39 2.70 -6.66
C ILE A 59 -5.41 2.45 -8.17
N GLN A 60 -6.58 2.07 -8.68
CA GLN A 60 -6.85 1.87 -10.12
C GLN A 60 -7.79 2.97 -10.64
N GLU A 61 -7.89 3.10 -11.97
CA GLU A 61 -8.64 4.15 -12.67
C GLU A 61 -8.18 5.59 -12.39
N VAL A 62 -6.89 5.78 -12.06
CA VAL A 62 -6.32 7.11 -11.90
C VAL A 62 -6.16 7.77 -13.27
N ARG A 63 -6.73 8.95 -13.44
CA ARG A 63 -6.67 9.78 -14.64
C ARG A 63 -6.19 11.17 -14.25
N ASP A 64 -4.90 11.27 -13.93
CA ASP A 64 -4.29 12.45 -13.31
C ASP A 64 -2.87 12.70 -13.85
N GLN A 65 -2.76 13.08 -15.13
CA GLN A 65 -1.47 13.16 -15.82
C GLN A 65 -0.46 14.13 -15.20
N ASP A 66 -0.93 15.21 -14.58
CA ASP A 66 -0.08 16.20 -13.92
C ASP A 66 0.15 15.91 -12.42
N HIS A 67 -0.40 14.79 -11.93
CA HIS A 67 -0.33 14.32 -10.55
C HIS A 67 -0.94 15.29 -9.50
N SER A 68 -1.73 16.28 -9.92
CA SER A 68 -2.29 17.28 -9.02
C SER A 68 -3.26 16.65 -8.00
N ALA A 69 -4.12 15.73 -8.42
CA ALA A 69 -4.99 14.98 -7.53
C ALA A 69 -4.22 14.04 -6.60
N LEU A 70 -3.13 13.41 -7.07
CA LEU A 70 -2.26 12.56 -6.28
C LEU A 70 -1.51 13.34 -5.19
N ILE A 71 -0.98 14.51 -5.53
CA ILE A 71 -0.30 15.41 -4.57
C ILE A 71 -1.29 15.86 -3.50
N ASN A 72 -2.49 16.25 -3.89
CA ASN A 72 -3.54 16.63 -2.94
C ASN A 72 -3.91 15.47 -2.00
N LEU A 73 -4.00 14.24 -2.50
CA LEU A 73 -4.28 13.07 -1.67
C LEU A 73 -3.13 12.75 -0.70
N LYS A 74 -1.88 12.83 -1.15
CA LYS A 74 -0.70 12.72 -0.29
C LYS A 74 -0.70 13.77 0.82
N ASN A 75 -1.12 15.00 0.53
CA ASN A 75 -1.24 16.05 1.54
C ASN A 75 -2.30 15.73 2.59
N LEU A 76 -3.45 15.18 2.20
CA LEU A 76 -4.49 14.72 3.14
C LEU A 76 -4.02 13.58 4.04
N LEU A 77 -3.22 12.66 3.50
CA LEU A 77 -2.65 11.53 4.24
C LEU A 77 -1.49 11.95 5.18
N GLY A 78 -0.89 13.12 4.93
CA GLY A 78 0.31 13.61 5.60
C GLY A 78 1.56 13.35 4.76
N SER A 79 2.04 14.39 4.08
CA SER A 79 3.13 14.33 3.10
C SER A 79 4.47 13.84 3.65
N THR A 80 4.67 13.91 4.97
CA THR A 80 5.85 13.38 5.66
C THR A 80 5.73 11.91 6.00
N ALA A 81 4.52 11.35 6.13
CA ALA A 81 4.26 9.98 6.53
C ALA A 81 4.00 9.04 5.33
N TRP A 82 3.40 9.58 4.28
CA TRP A 82 3.02 8.84 3.08
C TRP A 82 3.84 9.22 1.86
N ASP A 83 3.95 8.29 0.92
CA ASP A 83 4.40 8.56 -0.44
C ASP A 83 3.62 7.72 -1.44
N TYR A 84 3.90 7.92 -2.73
CA TYR A 84 3.33 7.09 -3.79
C TYR A 84 4.32 6.81 -4.92
N VAL A 85 4.09 5.71 -5.63
CA VAL A 85 4.71 5.40 -6.92
C VAL A 85 3.61 5.21 -7.96
N SER A 86 3.76 5.83 -9.12
CA SER A 86 2.77 5.84 -10.20
C SER A 86 3.34 5.18 -11.46
N SER A 87 2.49 4.48 -12.19
CA SER A 87 2.82 3.95 -13.51
C SER A 87 2.82 5.05 -14.58
N ASN A 88 3.30 4.68 -15.78
CA ASN A 88 2.97 5.45 -16.98
C ASN A 88 1.45 5.39 -17.24
N PRO A 89 0.86 6.38 -17.95
CA PRO A 89 -0.50 6.26 -18.44
C PRO A 89 -0.63 5.12 -19.47
N VAL A 90 -1.46 4.12 -19.17
CA VAL A 90 -1.71 2.90 -19.95
C VAL A 90 -3.16 2.81 -20.43
N GLY A 91 -3.44 2.04 -21.47
CA GLY A 91 -4.74 2.00 -22.17
C GLY A 91 -4.53 2.02 -23.69
N ARG A 92 -5.25 1.25 -24.51
CA ARG A 92 -5.00 1.27 -25.97
C ARG A 92 -5.42 2.59 -26.60
N THR A 93 -6.50 3.20 -26.11
CA THR A 93 -7.04 4.44 -26.67
C THR A 93 -6.34 5.67 -26.12
N ALA A 94 -5.87 6.58 -27.00
CA ALA A 94 -5.17 7.79 -26.59
C ALA A 94 -6.03 8.73 -25.69
N SER A 95 -7.34 8.75 -25.89
CA SER A 95 -8.28 9.57 -25.11
C SER A 95 -8.65 8.97 -23.75
N TYR A 96 -8.33 7.70 -23.51
CA TYR A 96 -8.68 6.97 -22.30
C TYR A 96 -7.47 6.20 -21.79
N LYS A 97 -6.67 6.92 -20.98
CA LYS A 97 -5.50 6.37 -20.30
C LYS A 97 -5.72 6.42 -18.80
N GLU A 98 -5.26 5.38 -18.12
CA GLU A 98 -5.29 5.22 -16.66
C GLU A 98 -3.87 5.02 -16.13
N GLN A 99 -3.67 5.31 -14.84
CA GLN A 99 -2.44 4.99 -14.11
C GLN A 99 -2.78 4.03 -12.97
N TYR A 100 -1.84 3.13 -12.68
CA TYR A 100 -1.79 2.38 -11.44
C TYR A 100 -0.96 3.17 -10.44
N VAL A 101 -1.48 3.40 -9.23
CA VAL A 101 -0.77 4.17 -8.21
C VAL A 101 -0.74 3.40 -6.90
N PHE A 102 0.45 3.10 -6.40
CA PHE A 102 0.63 2.54 -5.06
C PHE A 102 0.93 3.66 -4.07
N PHE A 103 -0.01 3.93 -3.15
CA PHE A 103 0.24 4.76 -1.97
C PHE A 103 0.75 3.88 -0.83
N TYR A 104 1.74 4.37 -0.08
CA TYR A 104 2.32 3.61 1.02
C TYR A 104 2.77 4.48 2.19
N LYS A 105 2.76 3.90 3.39
CA LYS A 105 3.34 4.48 4.60
C LYS A 105 4.85 4.26 4.59
N LYS A 106 5.62 5.35 4.59
CA LYS A 106 7.10 5.28 4.59
C LYS A 106 7.69 4.62 5.84
N ALA A 107 6.93 4.56 6.93
CA ALA A 107 7.35 3.89 8.16
C ALA A 107 7.13 2.37 8.12
N SER A 108 6.29 1.87 7.21
CA SER A 108 5.90 0.45 7.16
C SER A 108 6.76 -0.37 6.19
N LEU A 109 7.29 0.26 5.13
CA LEU A 109 8.02 -0.43 4.06
C LEU A 109 8.90 0.53 3.25
N ASN A 110 9.82 -0.06 2.49
CA ASN A 110 10.63 0.59 1.47
C ASN A 110 10.17 0.16 0.07
N VAL A 111 10.15 1.09 -0.88
CA VAL A 111 10.04 0.77 -2.31
C VAL A 111 11.45 0.63 -2.86
N LEU A 112 11.77 -0.56 -3.38
CA LEU A 112 13.09 -0.88 -3.94
C LEU A 112 13.17 -0.59 -5.44
N GLY A 113 12.03 -0.69 -6.14
CA GLY A 113 11.95 -0.47 -7.58
C GLY A 113 10.53 -0.64 -8.09
N ASN A 114 10.35 -0.34 -9.37
CA ASN A 114 9.09 -0.56 -10.07
C ASN A 114 9.35 -0.99 -11.51
N PHE A 115 8.36 -1.63 -12.12
CA PHE A 115 8.44 -2.16 -13.47
C PHE A 115 7.08 -2.10 -14.14
N GLN A 116 7.02 -1.52 -15.33
CA GLN A 116 5.86 -1.57 -16.21
C GLN A 116 6.04 -2.75 -17.18
N TYR A 117 5.11 -3.70 -17.19
CA TYR A 117 5.15 -4.80 -18.13
C TYR A 117 5.11 -4.28 -19.57
N ASN A 118 5.99 -4.82 -20.42
CA ASN A 118 6.06 -4.44 -21.82
C ASN A 118 5.39 -5.52 -22.67
N ASP A 119 4.18 -5.23 -23.15
CA ASP A 119 3.39 -6.13 -23.98
C ASP A 119 3.38 -5.74 -25.47
N SER A 120 4.36 -4.95 -25.92
CA SER A 120 4.41 -4.46 -27.32
C SER A 120 4.47 -5.56 -28.39
N LYS A 121 4.75 -6.81 -28.02
CA LYS A 121 4.84 -7.94 -28.95
C LYS A 121 3.53 -8.69 -29.13
N SER A 122 2.75 -8.84 -28.06
CA SER A 122 1.54 -9.67 -28.05
C SER A 122 0.26 -8.85 -27.90
N ASP A 123 0.35 -7.63 -27.36
CA ASP A 123 -0.77 -6.68 -27.20
C ASP A 123 -2.01 -7.36 -26.61
N VAL A 124 -1.81 -8.13 -25.54
CA VAL A 124 -2.83 -8.86 -24.78
C VAL A 124 -3.58 -7.89 -23.88
N PHE A 125 -2.86 -7.09 -23.10
CA PHE A 125 -3.45 -6.24 -22.06
C PHE A 125 -3.96 -4.91 -22.62
N GLU A 126 -5.21 -4.57 -22.31
CA GLU A 126 -5.73 -3.21 -22.53
C GLU A 126 -4.95 -2.17 -21.72
N ARG A 127 -4.55 -2.55 -20.50
CA ARG A 127 -3.71 -1.75 -19.59
C ARG A 127 -2.59 -2.61 -19.05
N GLU A 128 -1.37 -2.38 -19.51
CA GLU A 128 -0.22 -3.19 -19.17
C GLU A 128 0.00 -3.24 -17.64
N PRO A 129 0.24 -4.42 -17.03
CA PRO A 129 0.43 -4.54 -15.59
C PRO A 129 1.60 -3.72 -15.04
N PHE A 130 1.42 -3.15 -13.85
CA PHE A 130 2.44 -2.37 -13.15
C PHE A 130 2.86 -3.05 -11.85
N ALA A 131 4.16 -3.26 -11.67
CA ALA A 131 4.73 -3.96 -10.52
C ALA A 131 5.61 -3.03 -9.67
N VAL A 132 5.56 -3.21 -8.35
CA VAL A 132 6.39 -2.51 -7.37
C VAL A 132 7.08 -3.54 -6.49
N ASP A 133 8.42 -3.46 -6.41
CA ASP A 133 9.23 -4.25 -5.49
C ASP A 133 9.30 -3.51 -4.15
N ILE A 134 8.87 -4.18 -3.09
CA ILE A 134 8.84 -3.62 -1.74
C ILE A 134 9.60 -4.50 -0.77
N GLU A 135 10.18 -3.87 0.24
CA GLU A 135 10.78 -4.53 1.40
C GLU A 135 10.08 -4.06 2.67
N TYR A 136 9.73 -5.00 3.54
CA TYR A 136 9.15 -4.69 4.85
C TYR A 136 9.76 -5.54 5.97
N PRO A 137 9.87 -5.01 7.20
CA PRO A 137 10.34 -5.80 8.34
C PRO A 137 9.30 -6.83 8.76
N SER A 138 9.64 -8.12 8.72
CA SER A 138 8.79 -9.19 9.22
C SER A 138 9.29 -9.69 10.56
N THR A 139 8.50 -9.48 11.61
CA THR A 139 8.81 -10.02 12.94
C THR A 139 8.57 -11.53 13.06
N SER A 140 7.63 -12.09 12.27
CA SER A 140 7.40 -13.54 12.27
C SER A 140 8.58 -14.30 11.66
N LEU A 141 9.28 -13.67 10.71
CA LEU A 141 10.46 -14.24 10.07
C LEU A 141 11.78 -13.75 10.70
N GLY A 142 11.75 -12.67 11.49
CA GLY A 142 12.93 -12.11 12.16
C GLY A 142 13.90 -11.38 11.23
N HIS A 143 13.49 -11.08 9.99
CA HIS A 143 14.27 -10.36 8.99
C HIS A 143 13.36 -9.58 8.03
N ALA A 144 13.94 -8.71 7.21
CA ALA A 144 13.23 -7.99 6.16
C ALA A 144 12.85 -8.94 5.02
N VAL A 145 11.68 -8.74 4.41
CA VAL A 145 11.12 -9.57 3.36
C VAL A 145 10.87 -8.73 2.13
N ASN A 146 11.28 -9.22 0.97
CA ASN A 146 11.01 -8.60 -0.31
C ASN A 146 9.84 -9.30 -0.99
N VAL A 147 8.89 -8.52 -1.48
CA VAL A 147 7.75 -9.01 -2.27
C VAL A 147 7.48 -8.06 -3.42
N VAL A 148 7.03 -8.62 -4.54
CA VAL A 148 6.55 -7.82 -5.67
C VAL A 148 5.04 -7.79 -5.65
N LEU A 149 4.48 -6.58 -5.64
CA LEU A 149 3.04 -6.35 -5.82
C LEU A 149 2.78 -5.95 -7.27
N MET A 150 1.86 -6.63 -7.93
CA MET A 150 1.50 -6.35 -9.32
C MET A 150 0.04 -5.92 -9.41
N GLY A 151 -0.19 -4.74 -9.98
CA GLY A 151 -1.50 -4.22 -10.30
C GLY A 151 -1.95 -4.63 -11.69
N ILE A 152 -3.16 -5.18 -11.78
CA ILE A 152 -3.86 -5.46 -13.04
C ILE A 152 -5.31 -4.98 -12.93
N HIS A 153 -5.78 -4.28 -13.95
CA HIS A 153 -7.16 -3.86 -14.14
C HIS A 153 -7.58 -4.37 -15.51
N THR A 154 -8.24 -5.54 -15.56
CA THR A 154 -8.57 -6.20 -16.81
C THR A 154 -9.73 -5.53 -17.54
N GLN A 155 -9.76 -5.61 -18.87
CA GLN A 155 -10.96 -5.28 -19.65
C GLN A 155 -12.01 -6.36 -19.40
N PRO A 156 -13.24 -6.01 -18.96
CA PRO A 156 -14.25 -6.99 -18.56
C PRO A 156 -14.53 -8.06 -19.63
N ASP A 157 -14.59 -7.66 -20.89
CA ASP A 157 -14.89 -8.56 -22.01
C ASP A 157 -13.70 -9.47 -22.40
N MET A 158 -12.48 -9.15 -21.94
CA MET A 158 -11.23 -9.85 -22.27
C MET A 158 -10.55 -10.46 -21.04
N ALA A 159 -11.24 -10.49 -19.89
CA ALA A 159 -10.61 -10.79 -18.60
C ALA A 159 -9.92 -12.17 -18.54
N LEU A 160 -10.40 -13.17 -19.29
CA LEU A 160 -9.76 -14.49 -19.33
C LEU A 160 -8.44 -14.48 -20.11
N GLU A 161 -8.33 -13.66 -21.15
CA GLU A 161 -7.13 -13.55 -21.98
C GLU A 161 -6.05 -12.71 -21.28
N GLU A 162 -6.48 -11.79 -20.41
CA GLU A 162 -5.61 -10.92 -19.63
C GLU A 162 -5.22 -11.50 -18.24
N LEU A 163 -5.47 -12.79 -17.94
CA LEU A 163 -5.10 -13.46 -16.68
C LEU A 163 -4.11 -14.60 -16.91
#